data_AF-A0A3R6A080-F1
#
_entry.id   AF-A0A3R6A080-F1
#
_cell.length_a   1.000
_cell.length_b   1.000
_cell.length_c   1.000
_cell.angle_alpha   90.00
_cell.angle_beta   90.00
_cell.angle_gamma   90.00
#
_symmetry.space_group_name_H-M   'P 1'
#
loop_
_entity.id
_entity.type
_entity.pdbx_description
1 polymer ?
#
loop_
_entity_poly.entity_id
_entity_poly.type
_entity_poly.pdbx_seq_one_letter_code
_entity_poly.pdbx_strand_id
1 'polypeptide(L)'
;MELCLIGICNFVIAGYDSHRAQKEYLVDVSRAAQDMREGISAKDLDMGKYNSLLSVEIFDPDEVCNEEYRIEDINGTWYRFCYRKNSGSHTVIMMNGMWIVMWLISAVALYMMGKKVVAPFNTMEYLTTELAKGNLSVPVKAEKSKFFGRFLWGMDMLREKLESDKIRELELEKEKKTLVLSLSHDIRTPLSAIDLYTKALATNLYDKEEERQQAIAGIRRNADEINRYVEQIVQAAREDFLQMEVHNGEIYLSKVIDSYAHTASLNAGGYIIAIVYKKEAPLCISHFIYPPYMIKYMYMCITKAHGRYTS
;
A
#
# COMPACT_ATOMS: atom_id res chain seq x y z
N MET A 1 17.95 -28.23 5.03
CA MET A 1 17.16 -28.60 6.24
C MET A 1 16.27 -29.81 5.96
N GLU A 2 15.31 -29.73 5.03
CA GLU A 2 14.36 -30.85 4.79
C GLU A 2 15.01 -32.13 4.27
N LEU A 3 15.97 -32.04 3.33
CA LEU A 3 16.72 -33.20 2.84
C LEU A 3 17.54 -33.89 3.94
N CYS A 4 18.05 -33.12 4.91
CA CYS A 4 18.78 -33.67 6.05
C CYS A 4 17.85 -34.43 7.01
N LEU A 5 16.63 -33.94 7.23
CA LEU A 5 15.63 -34.62 8.04
C LEU A 5 15.18 -35.94 7.42
N ILE A 6 14.98 -35.97 6.10
CA ILE A 6 14.67 -37.21 5.36
C ILE A 6 15.81 -38.22 5.53
N GLY A 7 17.06 -37.77 5.37
CA GLY A 7 18.25 -38.62 5.57
C GLY A 7 18.35 -39.21 6.98
N ILE A 8 18.12 -38.38 8.01
CA ILE A 8 18.14 -38.82 9.41
C ILE A 8 17.01 -39.81 9.70
N CYS A 9 15.78 -39.54 9.24
CA CYS A 9 14.65 -40.45 9.40
C CYS A 9 14.90 -41.80 8.71
N ASN A 10 15.42 -41.79 7.48
CA ASN A 10 15.78 -43.02 6.77
C ASN A 10 16.88 -43.81 7.49
N PHE A 11 17.89 -43.12 8.03
CA PHE A 11 18.96 -43.76 8.81
C PHE A 11 18.43 -44.42 10.09
N VAL A 12 17.58 -43.71 10.85
CA VAL A 12 16.97 -44.23 12.08
C VAL A 12 16.07 -45.43 11.80
N ILE A 13 15.25 -45.38 10.73
CA ILE A 13 14.35 -46.48 10.38
C ILE A 13 15.14 -47.67 9.83
N ALA A 14 16.15 -47.47 8.99
CA ALA A 14 17.00 -48.55 8.52
C ALA A 14 17.71 -49.27 9.68
N GLY A 15 18.19 -48.50 10.67
CA GLY A 15 18.76 -49.05 11.91
C GLY A 15 17.74 -49.82 12.75
N TYR A 16 16.50 -49.32 12.87
CA TYR A 16 15.44 -49.96 13.64
C TYR A 16 14.89 -51.24 12.99
N ASP A 17 14.64 -51.20 11.67
CA ASP A 17 14.08 -52.31 10.90
C ASP A 17 15.07 -53.48 10.79
N SER A 18 16.37 -53.18 10.59
CA SER A 18 17.44 -54.18 10.61
C SER A 18 17.49 -54.95 11.94
N HIS A 19 17.32 -54.28 13.08
CA HIS A 19 17.36 -54.92 14.39
C HIS A 19 16.11 -55.75 14.72
N ARG A 20 14.93 -55.36 14.22
CA ARG A 20 13.65 -56.05 14.49
C ARG A 20 13.46 -57.26 13.57
N ALA A 21 13.68 -57.09 12.27
CA ALA A 21 13.57 -58.16 11.28
C ALA A 21 14.55 -59.31 11.55
N GLN A 22 15.73 -59.02 12.13
CA GLN A 22 16.71 -60.05 12.50
C GLN A 22 16.23 -61.01 13.62
N LYS A 23 15.21 -60.63 14.40
CA LYS A 23 14.80 -61.38 15.61
C LYS A 23 13.47 -62.10 15.47
N GLU A 24 12.55 -61.62 14.64
CA GLU A 24 11.19 -62.17 14.54
C GLU A 24 11.19 -63.62 14.04
N TYR A 25 11.89 -63.90 12.93
CA TYR A 25 12.02 -65.26 12.41
C TYR A 25 12.77 -66.20 13.39
N LEU A 26 13.73 -65.69 14.17
CA LEU A 26 14.44 -66.50 15.17
C LEU A 26 13.53 -66.93 16.32
N VAL A 27 12.60 -66.06 16.72
CA VAL A 27 11.60 -66.36 17.75
C VAL A 27 10.59 -67.38 17.20
N ASP A 28 10.14 -67.22 15.96
CA ASP A 28 9.22 -68.17 15.32
C ASP A 28 9.86 -69.56 15.17
N VAL A 29 11.12 -69.65 14.72
CA VAL A 29 11.86 -70.92 14.63
C VAL A 29 12.05 -71.55 16.01
N SER A 30 12.38 -70.75 17.03
CA SER A 30 12.59 -71.27 18.39
C SER A 30 11.29 -71.80 19.01
N ARG A 31 10.15 -71.12 18.77
CA ARG A 31 8.82 -71.56 19.21
C ARG A 31 8.37 -72.81 18.48
N ALA A 32 8.54 -72.87 17.17
CA ALA A 32 8.22 -74.06 16.37
C ALA A 32 9.06 -75.27 16.81
N ALA A 33 10.36 -75.09 17.05
CA ALA A 33 11.23 -76.13 17.57
C ALA A 33 10.82 -76.60 18.99
N GLN A 34 10.32 -75.69 19.84
CA GLN A 34 9.81 -76.05 21.16
C GLN A 34 8.50 -76.84 21.08
N ASP A 35 7.52 -76.39 20.29
CA ASP A 35 6.25 -77.09 20.05
C ASP A 35 6.49 -78.53 19.56
N MET A 36 7.51 -78.73 18.71
CA MET A 36 7.92 -80.06 18.24
C MET A 36 8.61 -80.91 19.31
N ARG A 37 9.38 -80.30 20.23
CA ARG A 37 9.97 -81.00 21.40
C ARG A 37 8.90 -81.45 22.39
N GLU A 38 7.81 -80.70 22.50
CA GLU A 38 6.65 -80.99 23.36
C GLU A 38 5.74 -82.11 22.78
N GLY A 39 6.03 -82.60 21.57
CA GLY A 39 5.42 -83.81 21.01
C GLY A 39 4.58 -83.60 19.74
N ILE A 40 4.58 -82.40 19.16
CA ILE A 40 3.88 -82.11 17.90
C ILE A 40 4.73 -82.55 16.71
N SER A 41 4.15 -83.31 15.78
CA SER A 41 4.84 -83.73 14.56
C SER A 41 5.02 -82.55 13.59
N ALA A 42 6.10 -82.56 12.81
CA ALA A 42 6.37 -81.52 11.79
C ALA A 42 5.21 -81.33 10.78
N LYS A 43 4.43 -82.39 10.52
CA LYS A 43 3.27 -82.36 9.60
C LYS A 43 2.00 -81.80 10.22
N ASP A 44 1.91 -81.80 11.56
CA ASP A 44 0.73 -81.35 12.32
C ASP A 44 0.93 -79.93 12.90
N LEU A 45 2.08 -79.30 12.60
CA LEU A 45 2.37 -77.95 13.03
C LEU A 45 1.46 -76.97 12.28
N ASP A 46 0.70 -76.16 13.02
CA ASP A 46 -0.09 -75.08 12.44
C ASP A 46 0.84 -73.94 11.98
N MET A 47 1.21 -73.99 10.69
CA MET A 47 2.06 -72.98 10.05
C MET A 47 1.42 -71.59 10.06
N GLY A 48 0.09 -71.48 10.22
CA GLY A 48 -0.60 -70.18 10.33
C GLY A 48 -0.29 -69.42 11.61
N LYS A 49 0.30 -70.09 12.62
CA LYS A 49 0.75 -69.48 13.89
C LYS A 49 2.08 -68.72 13.75
N TYR A 50 2.85 -68.98 12.68
CA TYR A 50 4.21 -68.46 12.49
C TYR A 50 4.28 -67.56 11.26
N ASN A 51 4.48 -66.26 11.44
CA ASN A 51 4.43 -65.29 10.33
C ASN A 51 5.65 -65.36 9.41
N SER A 52 6.79 -65.80 9.92
CA SER A 52 8.07 -65.77 9.19
C SER A 52 8.43 -67.10 8.53
N LEU A 53 7.75 -68.18 8.91
CA LEU A 53 8.15 -69.56 8.64
C LEU A 53 7.43 -70.10 7.40
N LEU A 54 8.17 -70.73 6.49
CA LEU A 54 7.65 -71.22 5.20
C LEU A 54 7.41 -72.73 5.24
N SER A 55 8.38 -73.50 5.73
CA SER A 55 8.29 -74.96 5.85
C SER A 55 9.24 -75.50 6.92
N VAL A 56 8.90 -76.67 7.47
CA VAL A 56 9.74 -77.48 8.36
C VAL A 56 9.87 -78.88 7.78
N GLU A 57 11.10 -79.26 7.44
CA GLU A 57 11.40 -80.55 6.79
C GLU A 57 12.56 -81.23 7.49
N ILE A 58 12.66 -82.56 7.34
CA ILE A 58 13.84 -83.29 7.82
C ILE A 58 15.03 -82.82 6.98
N PHE A 59 16.17 -82.59 7.63
CA PHE A 59 17.35 -82.11 6.94
C PHE A 59 17.88 -83.15 5.94
N ASP A 60 17.80 -82.81 4.65
CA ASP A 60 18.42 -83.54 3.55
C ASP A 60 19.55 -82.67 2.93
N PRO A 61 20.81 -83.15 2.92
CA PRO A 61 21.94 -82.43 2.29
C PRO A 61 21.76 -82.14 0.80
N ASP A 62 20.97 -82.94 0.08
CA ASP A 62 20.79 -82.83 -1.38
C ASP A 62 19.62 -81.89 -1.75
N GLU A 63 18.80 -81.49 -0.78
CA GLU A 63 17.65 -80.62 -1.00
C GLU A 63 18.00 -79.14 -0.80
N VAL A 64 17.72 -78.31 -1.80
CA VAL A 64 18.06 -76.89 -1.78
C VAL A 64 16.85 -76.05 -1.37
N CYS A 65 16.94 -75.38 -0.21
CA CYS A 65 16.01 -74.31 0.15
C CYS A 65 16.45 -73.01 -0.53
N ASN A 66 15.59 -72.43 -1.38
CA ASN A 66 15.85 -71.16 -2.08
C ASN A 66 15.76 -69.92 -1.17
N GLU A 67 15.38 -70.10 0.09
CA GLU A 67 15.20 -69.08 1.10
C GLU A 67 16.18 -69.32 2.25
N GLU A 68 16.31 -68.37 3.19
CA GLU A 68 17.16 -68.58 4.35
C GLU A 68 16.61 -69.69 5.25
N TYR A 69 17.49 -70.51 5.81
CA TYR A 69 17.11 -71.62 6.67
C TYR A 69 17.97 -71.72 7.93
N ARG A 70 17.41 -72.36 8.96
CA ARG A 70 18.11 -72.72 10.20
C ARG A 70 17.90 -74.20 10.49
N ILE A 71 18.96 -74.88 10.90
CA ILE A 71 18.91 -76.30 11.26
C ILE A 71 18.86 -76.40 12.79
N GLU A 72 17.95 -77.22 13.32
CA GLU A 72 17.82 -77.50 14.75
C GLU A 72 17.67 -79.00 15.01
N ASP A 73 18.26 -79.49 16.10
CA ASP A 73 18.04 -80.85 16.58
C ASP A 73 16.78 -80.91 17.46
N ILE A 74 15.92 -81.87 17.14
CA ILE A 74 14.68 -82.15 17.88
C ILE A 74 14.64 -83.66 18.12
N ASN A 75 14.86 -84.05 19.37
CA ASN A 75 14.81 -85.44 19.81
C ASN A 75 15.70 -86.39 18.96
N GLY A 76 16.88 -85.90 18.52
CA GLY A 76 17.85 -86.67 17.75
C GLY A 76 17.63 -86.71 16.23
N THR A 77 16.65 -85.96 15.72
CA THR A 77 16.44 -85.75 14.27
C THR A 77 16.69 -84.28 13.93
N TRP A 78 17.48 -84.05 12.88
CA TRP A 78 17.79 -82.71 12.38
C TRP A 78 16.67 -82.23 11.48
N TYR A 79 16.08 -81.08 11.83
CA TYR A 79 15.06 -80.42 11.03
C TYR A 79 15.59 -79.11 10.46
N ARG A 80 15.24 -78.84 9.21
CA ARG A 80 15.48 -77.58 8.51
C ARG A 80 14.23 -76.73 8.57
N PHE A 81 14.38 -75.53 9.14
CA PHE A 81 13.36 -74.49 9.20
C PHE A 81 13.65 -73.45 8.12
N CYS A 82 12.85 -73.42 7.05
CA CYS A 82 12.95 -72.39 6.01
C CYS A 82 12.07 -71.20 6.39
N TYR A 83 12.62 -69.98 6.28
CA TYR A 83 11.93 -68.75 6.67
C TYR A 83 12.20 -67.60 5.68
N ARG A 84 11.27 -66.64 5.60
CA ARG A 84 11.44 -65.42 4.81
C ARG A 84 11.66 -64.24 5.74
N LYS A 85 12.73 -63.48 5.51
CA LYS A 85 12.92 -62.18 6.16
C LYS A 85 11.95 -61.16 5.56
N ASN A 86 10.99 -60.71 6.35
CA ASN A 86 10.16 -59.58 5.97
C ASN A 86 11.00 -58.30 6.05
N SER A 87 11.36 -57.73 4.91
CA SER A 87 12.03 -56.43 4.84
C SER A 87 10.96 -55.34 4.85
N GLY A 88 10.97 -54.43 5.83
CA GLY A 88 10.04 -53.31 5.95
C GLY A 88 10.15 -52.26 4.84
N SER A 89 10.82 -52.59 3.73
CA SER A 89 11.08 -51.75 2.54
C SER A 89 9.84 -50.97 2.06
N HIS A 90 8.66 -51.60 2.04
CA HIS A 90 7.44 -50.92 1.61
C HIS A 90 7.06 -49.73 2.49
N THR A 91 7.25 -49.81 3.82
CA THR A 91 6.93 -48.72 4.75
C THR A 91 7.85 -47.51 4.55
N VAL A 92 9.14 -47.78 4.30
CA VAL A 92 10.16 -46.74 4.02
C VAL A 92 9.88 -46.04 2.70
N ILE A 93 9.48 -46.78 1.67
CA ILE A 93 9.13 -46.22 0.35
C ILE A 93 7.90 -45.31 0.47
N MET A 94 6.84 -45.77 1.15
CA MET A 94 5.62 -44.97 1.36
C MET A 94 5.90 -43.68 2.14
N MET A 95 6.71 -43.76 3.18
CA MET A 95 7.11 -42.59 3.96
C MET A 95 7.87 -41.59 3.08
N ASN A 96 8.92 -42.02 2.38
CA ASN A 96 9.71 -41.15 1.51
C ASN A 96 8.87 -40.48 0.43
N GLY A 97 7.91 -41.20 -0.15
CA GLY A 97 6.94 -40.63 -1.09
C GLY A 97 6.17 -39.46 -0.49
N MET A 98 5.71 -39.59 0.76
CA MET A 98 4.99 -38.52 1.46
C MET A 98 5.87 -37.27 1.69
N TRP A 99 7.14 -37.46 2.05
CA TRP A 99 8.09 -36.34 2.21
C TRP A 99 8.37 -35.60 0.90
N ILE A 100 8.48 -36.32 -0.22
CA ILE A 100 8.67 -35.72 -1.55
C ILE A 100 7.44 -34.88 -1.93
N VAL A 101 6.24 -35.39 -1.68
CA VAL A 101 5.00 -34.65 -1.95
C VAL A 101 4.93 -33.37 -1.11
N MET A 102 5.24 -33.45 0.19
CA MET A 102 5.29 -32.27 1.06
C MET A 102 6.33 -31.23 0.56
N TRP A 103 7.53 -31.69 0.20
CA TRP A 103 8.59 -30.84 -0.35
C TRP A 103 8.15 -30.13 -1.64
N LEU A 104 7.46 -30.84 -2.54
CA LEU A 104 6.94 -30.26 -3.78
C LEU A 104 5.91 -29.17 -3.50
N ILE A 105 4.99 -29.40 -2.56
CA ILE A 105 4.00 -28.39 -2.17
C ILE A 105 4.68 -27.14 -1.59
N SER A 106 5.65 -27.33 -0.69
CA SER A 106 6.44 -26.23 -0.12
C SER A 106 7.20 -25.45 -1.19
N ALA A 107 7.84 -26.14 -2.16
CA ALA A 107 8.57 -25.51 -3.24
C ALA A 107 7.65 -24.66 -4.15
N VAL A 108 6.46 -25.19 -4.49
CA VAL A 108 5.45 -24.45 -5.27
C VAL A 108 4.95 -23.23 -4.50
N ALA A 109 4.71 -23.36 -3.20
CA ALA A 109 4.30 -22.25 -2.35
C ALA A 109 5.36 -21.14 -2.33
N LEU A 110 6.64 -21.48 -2.14
CA LEU A 110 7.76 -20.53 -2.17
C LEU A 110 7.88 -19.83 -3.54
N TYR A 111 7.75 -20.59 -4.63
CA TYR A 111 7.77 -20.02 -5.99
C TYR A 111 6.63 -19.02 -6.21
N MET A 112 5.41 -19.37 -5.79
CA MET A 112 4.26 -18.46 -5.87
C MET A 112 4.47 -17.21 -5.02
N MET A 113 5.02 -17.36 -3.82
CA MET A 113 5.30 -16.26 -2.90
C MET A 113 6.31 -15.27 -3.48
N GLY A 114 7.36 -15.78 -4.14
CA GLY A 114 8.32 -14.95 -4.87
C GLY A 114 7.67 -14.08 -5.96
N LYS A 115 6.80 -14.67 -6.79
CA LYS A 115 6.15 -13.94 -7.90
C LYS A 115 5.01 -13.03 -7.47
N LYS A 116 4.22 -13.42 -6.46
CA LYS A 116 3.02 -12.68 -6.04
C LYS A 116 3.24 -11.70 -4.90
N VAL A 117 4.35 -11.82 -4.16
CA VAL A 117 4.63 -10.97 -2.99
C VAL A 117 5.96 -10.25 -3.13
N VAL A 118 7.06 -10.97 -3.37
CA VAL A 118 8.41 -10.37 -3.38
C VAL A 118 8.62 -9.45 -4.58
N ALA A 119 8.24 -9.91 -5.79
CA ALA A 119 8.36 -9.10 -7.01
C ALA A 119 7.61 -7.75 -6.96
N PRO A 120 6.31 -7.69 -6.56
CA PRO A 120 5.63 -6.41 -6.44
C PRO A 120 6.19 -5.55 -5.30
N PHE A 121 6.65 -6.15 -4.20
CA PHE A 121 7.27 -5.40 -3.09
C PHE A 121 8.55 -4.66 -3.53
N ASN A 122 9.46 -5.33 -4.24
CA ASN A 122 10.68 -4.68 -4.76
C ASN A 122 10.35 -3.58 -5.79
N THR A 123 9.27 -3.77 -6.56
CA THR A 123 8.80 -2.73 -7.49
C THR A 123 8.31 -1.49 -6.74
N MET A 124 7.62 -1.67 -5.62
CA MET A 124 7.15 -0.57 -4.78
C MET A 124 8.29 0.19 -4.10
N GLU A 125 9.30 -0.52 -3.60
CA GLU A 125 10.51 0.09 -3.03
C GLU A 125 11.25 0.96 -4.05
N TYR A 126 11.35 0.48 -5.29
CA TYR A 126 11.91 1.26 -6.38
C TYR A 126 11.09 2.53 -6.66
N LEU A 127 9.75 2.40 -6.73
CA LEU A 127 8.85 3.53 -6.97
C LEU A 127 8.93 4.58 -5.87
N THR A 128 8.95 4.19 -4.59
CA THR A 128 9.08 5.15 -3.48
C THR A 128 10.43 5.87 -3.51
N THR A 129 11.50 5.18 -3.89
CA THR A 129 12.83 5.77 -4.03
C THR A 129 12.89 6.79 -5.17
N GLU A 130 12.26 6.50 -6.31
CA GLU A 130 12.18 7.45 -7.43
C GLU A 130 11.32 8.67 -7.09
N LEU A 131 10.19 8.47 -6.40
CA LEU A 131 9.38 9.58 -5.87
C LEU A 131 10.18 10.47 -4.92
N ALA A 132 10.99 9.88 -4.02
CA ALA A 132 11.83 10.63 -3.09
C ALA A 132 12.93 11.45 -3.78
N LYS A 133 13.40 11.02 -4.96
CA LYS A 133 14.32 11.79 -5.81
C LYS A 133 13.64 12.89 -6.62
N GLY A 134 12.31 12.98 -6.58
CA GLY A 134 11.53 13.94 -7.36
C GLY A 134 11.23 13.49 -8.80
N ASN A 135 11.43 12.21 -9.12
CA ASN A 135 11.08 11.66 -10.42
C ASN A 135 9.61 11.22 -10.43
N LEU A 136 8.71 12.14 -10.77
CA LEU A 136 7.25 11.94 -10.72
C LEU A 136 6.65 11.35 -12.01
N SER A 137 7.48 11.14 -13.05
CA SER A 137 7.05 10.72 -14.39
C SER A 137 6.95 9.20 -14.56
N VAL A 138 7.36 8.41 -13.57
CA VAL A 138 7.36 6.94 -13.65
C VAL A 138 5.94 6.41 -13.45
N PRO A 139 5.36 5.69 -14.43
CA PRO A 139 4.01 5.15 -14.29
C PRO A 139 3.98 4.04 -13.24
N VAL A 140 3.04 4.13 -12.30
CA VAL A 140 2.76 3.05 -11.35
C VAL A 140 2.07 1.93 -12.12
N LYS A 141 2.77 0.80 -12.34
CA LYS A 141 2.15 -0.38 -12.94
C LYS A 141 1.07 -0.90 -11.99
N ALA A 142 -0.19 -0.64 -12.31
CA ALA A 142 -1.34 -1.15 -11.57
C ALA A 142 -1.32 -2.69 -11.62
N GLU A 143 -0.83 -3.31 -10.55
CA GLU A 143 -0.89 -4.76 -10.39
C GLU A 143 -2.32 -5.14 -9.99
N LYS A 144 -2.93 -6.06 -10.73
CA LYS A 144 -4.30 -6.58 -10.46
C LYS A 144 -4.36 -7.50 -9.22
N SER A 145 -3.40 -7.42 -8.30
CA SER A 145 -3.36 -8.26 -7.11
C SER A 145 -4.26 -7.66 -6.01
N LYS A 146 -5.09 -8.49 -5.36
CA LYS A 146 -5.98 -8.04 -4.28
C LYS A 146 -5.22 -7.52 -3.05
N PHE A 147 -3.98 -7.98 -2.85
CA PHE A 147 -3.17 -7.67 -1.67
C PHE A 147 -2.53 -6.29 -1.73
N PHE A 148 -2.00 -5.89 -2.88
CA PHE A 148 -1.27 -4.63 -3.02
C PHE A 148 -1.98 -3.55 -3.83
N GLY A 149 -3.13 -3.86 -4.45
CA GLY A 149 -3.84 -2.91 -5.30
C GLY A 149 -4.17 -1.58 -4.61
N ARG A 150 -4.65 -1.61 -3.35
CA ARG A 150 -4.98 -0.38 -2.59
C ARG A 150 -3.73 0.43 -2.21
N PHE A 151 -2.61 -0.23 -1.98
CA PHE A 151 -1.35 0.44 -1.69
C PHE A 151 -0.76 1.11 -2.94
N LEU A 152 -0.72 0.39 -4.07
CA LEU A 152 -0.30 0.95 -5.36
C LEU A 152 -1.18 2.13 -5.78
N TRP A 153 -2.49 2.04 -5.57
CA TRP A 153 -3.40 3.16 -5.82
C TRP A 153 -3.10 4.36 -4.91
N GLY A 154 -2.85 4.13 -3.61
CA GLY A 154 -2.45 5.19 -2.70
C GLY A 154 -1.12 5.86 -3.09
N MET A 155 -0.15 5.08 -3.60
CA MET A 155 1.10 5.61 -4.12
C MET A 155 0.91 6.44 -5.39
N ASP A 156 0.04 6.01 -6.31
CA ASP A 156 -0.24 6.75 -7.53
C ASP A 156 -0.96 8.07 -7.23
N MET A 157 -1.93 8.05 -6.30
CA MET A 157 -2.55 9.28 -5.77
C MET A 157 -1.52 10.23 -5.16
N LEU A 158 -0.55 9.71 -4.40
CA LEU A 158 0.54 10.51 -3.84
C LEU A 158 1.42 11.11 -4.95
N ARG A 159 1.78 10.31 -5.96
CA ARG A 159 2.55 10.77 -7.12
C ARG A 159 1.83 11.91 -7.84
N GLU A 160 0.56 11.73 -8.17
CA GLU A 160 -0.26 12.75 -8.82
C GLU A 160 -0.37 14.02 -7.98
N LYS A 161 -0.54 13.86 -6.66
CA LYS A 161 -0.63 15.01 -5.75
C LYS A 161 0.70 15.77 -5.70
N LEU A 162 1.83 15.09 -5.59
CA LEU A 162 3.16 15.71 -5.62
C LEU A 162 3.42 16.40 -6.97
N GLU A 163 2.99 15.81 -8.08
CA GLU A 163 3.15 16.38 -9.42
C GLU A 163 2.32 17.66 -9.56
N SER A 164 1.06 17.61 -9.14
CA SER A 164 0.16 18.77 -9.13
C SER A 164 0.69 19.89 -8.21
N ASP A 165 1.15 19.55 -7.01
CA ASP A 165 1.69 20.53 -6.06
C ASP A 165 2.98 21.14 -6.61
N LYS A 166 3.83 20.38 -7.31
CA LYS A 166 5.04 20.89 -7.95
C LYS A 166 4.74 21.85 -9.10
N ILE A 167 3.76 21.53 -9.93
CA ILE A 167 3.31 22.42 -11.02
C ILE A 167 2.79 23.73 -10.43
N ARG A 168 1.93 23.64 -9.40
CA ARG A 168 1.40 24.82 -8.70
C ARG A 168 2.48 25.67 -8.06
N GLU A 169 3.48 25.05 -7.45
CA GLU A 169 4.65 25.75 -6.89
C GLU A 169 5.42 26.51 -7.98
N LEU A 170 5.64 25.88 -9.14
CA LEU A 170 6.31 26.53 -10.28
C LEU A 170 5.50 27.68 -10.87
N GLU A 171 4.17 27.53 -10.94
CA GLU A 171 3.26 28.60 -11.37
C GLU A 171 3.31 29.79 -10.40
N LEU A 172 3.23 29.55 -9.09
CA LEU A 172 3.35 30.59 -8.07
C LEU A 172 4.70 31.31 -8.13
N GLU A 173 5.80 30.56 -8.32
CA GLU A 173 7.13 31.16 -8.48
C GLU A 173 7.22 32.01 -9.76
N LYS A 174 6.56 31.60 -10.84
CA LYS A 174 6.49 32.38 -12.08
C LYS A 174 5.65 33.65 -11.89
N GLU A 175 4.52 33.56 -11.21
CA GLU A 175 3.65 34.70 -10.88
C GLU A 175 4.39 35.73 -10.03
N LYS A 176 5.07 35.31 -8.96
CA LYS A 176 5.93 36.18 -8.14
C LYS A 176 6.98 36.90 -8.98
N LYS A 177 7.71 36.17 -9.85
CA LYS A 177 8.73 36.78 -10.73
C LYS A 177 8.12 37.80 -11.69
N THR A 178 6.95 37.48 -12.25
CA THR A 178 6.24 38.36 -13.18
C THR A 178 5.76 39.63 -12.49
N LEU A 179 5.20 39.51 -11.29
CA LEU A 179 4.78 40.64 -10.45
C LEU A 179 5.95 41.56 -10.10
N VAL A 180 7.09 41.00 -9.68
CA VAL A 180 8.30 41.79 -9.37
C VAL A 180 8.84 42.50 -10.62
N LEU A 181 8.81 41.84 -11.77
CA LEU A 181 9.25 42.41 -13.05
C LEU A 181 8.35 43.57 -13.50
N SER A 182 7.02 43.39 -13.48
CA SER A 182 6.08 44.45 -13.89
C SER A 182 6.20 45.65 -12.95
N LEU A 183 6.25 45.41 -11.64
CA LEU A 183 6.43 46.46 -10.66
C LEU A 183 7.74 47.23 -10.85
N SER A 184 8.85 46.52 -11.11
CA SER A 184 10.15 47.15 -11.32
C SER A 184 10.13 48.12 -12.52
N HIS A 185 9.36 47.79 -13.56
CA HIS A 185 9.13 48.68 -14.70
C HIS A 185 8.28 49.90 -14.30
N ASP A 186 7.19 49.66 -13.58
CA ASP A 186 6.23 50.70 -13.21
C ASP A 186 6.79 51.70 -12.19
N ILE A 187 7.73 51.29 -11.32
CA ILE A 187 8.45 52.19 -10.41
C ILE A 187 9.55 52.98 -11.14
N ARG A 188 10.21 52.38 -12.14
CA ARG A 188 11.33 53.02 -12.86
C ARG A 188 10.89 54.28 -13.61
N THR A 189 9.69 54.30 -14.16
CA THR A 189 9.13 55.42 -14.93
C THR A 189 8.97 56.70 -14.08
N PRO A 190 8.18 56.71 -12.98
CA PRO A 190 8.06 57.88 -12.12
C PRO A 190 9.39 58.25 -11.45
N LEU A 191 10.24 57.26 -11.13
CA LEU A 191 11.58 57.53 -10.59
C LEU A 191 12.47 58.29 -11.58
N SER A 192 12.44 57.92 -12.85
CA SER A 192 13.18 58.64 -13.91
C SER A 192 12.64 60.05 -14.13
N ALA A 193 11.31 60.24 -14.02
CA ALA A 193 10.70 61.56 -14.08
C ALA A 193 11.13 62.45 -12.90
N ILE A 194 11.20 61.90 -11.68
CA ILE A 194 11.73 62.61 -10.51
C ILE A 194 13.19 63.01 -10.73
N ASP A 195 14.03 62.11 -11.24
CA ASP A 195 15.44 62.40 -11.56
C ASP A 195 15.57 63.51 -12.62
N LEU A 196 14.70 63.52 -13.62
CA LEU A 196 14.66 64.57 -14.64
C LEU A 196 14.27 65.94 -14.04
N TYR A 197 13.18 66.00 -13.26
CA TYR A 197 12.73 67.24 -12.62
C TYR A 197 13.77 67.78 -11.63
N THR A 198 14.38 66.91 -10.82
CA THR A 198 15.41 67.31 -9.85
C THR A 198 16.68 67.80 -10.55
N LYS A 199 17.12 67.17 -11.64
CA LYS A 199 18.24 67.67 -12.47
C LYS A 199 17.95 69.04 -13.07
N ALA A 200 16.77 69.22 -13.67
CA ALA A 200 16.39 70.51 -14.28
C ALA A 200 16.29 71.65 -13.24
N LEU A 201 15.81 71.35 -12.03
CA LEU A 201 15.83 72.28 -10.90
C LEU A 201 17.26 72.59 -10.43
N ALA A 202 18.12 71.57 -10.34
CA ALA A 202 19.50 71.72 -9.87
C ALA A 202 20.38 72.53 -10.85
N THR A 203 20.15 72.43 -12.16
CA THR A 203 20.86 73.20 -13.18
C THR A 203 20.29 74.60 -13.40
N ASN A 204 19.30 75.03 -12.60
CA ASN A 204 18.54 76.27 -12.80
C ASN A 204 17.98 76.40 -14.22
N LEU A 205 17.57 75.29 -14.85
CA LEU A 205 17.05 75.29 -16.22
C LEU A 205 15.71 76.01 -16.35
N TYR A 206 14.97 76.13 -15.24
CA TYR A 206 13.70 76.85 -15.16
C TYR A 206 13.93 78.29 -14.66
N ASP A 207 13.72 79.25 -15.56
CA ASP A 207 13.91 80.69 -15.32
C ASP A 207 12.72 81.31 -14.58
N LYS A 208 11.52 80.74 -14.74
CA LYS A 208 10.29 81.24 -14.11
C LYS A 208 9.96 80.46 -12.85
N GLU A 209 9.50 81.18 -11.82
CA GLU A 209 9.06 80.57 -10.57
C GLU A 209 7.87 79.60 -10.79
N GLU A 210 6.97 79.90 -11.72
CA GLU A 210 5.86 79.00 -12.08
C GLU A 210 6.35 77.63 -12.59
N GLU A 211 7.40 77.59 -13.40
CA GLU A 211 7.96 76.34 -13.95
C GLU A 211 8.65 75.51 -12.86
N ARG A 212 9.30 76.18 -11.90
CA ARG A 212 9.87 75.52 -10.71
C ARG A 212 8.79 74.89 -9.84
N GLN A 213 7.70 75.62 -9.59
CA GLN A 213 6.56 75.10 -8.83
C GLN A 213 5.89 73.91 -9.53
N GLN A 214 5.78 73.93 -10.87
CA GLN A 214 5.30 72.80 -11.65
C GLN A 214 6.21 71.58 -11.53
N ALA A 215 7.54 71.76 -11.60
CA ALA A 215 8.50 70.67 -11.42
C ALA A 215 8.40 70.04 -10.01
N ILE A 216 8.28 70.85 -8.95
CA ILE A 216 8.08 70.37 -7.57
C ILE A 216 6.76 69.60 -7.45
N ALA A 217 5.67 70.11 -8.05
CA ALA A 217 4.39 69.41 -8.07
C ALA A 217 4.48 68.07 -8.82
N GLY A 218 5.23 68.02 -9.92
CA GLY A 218 5.53 66.82 -10.69
C GLY A 218 6.31 65.78 -9.86
N ILE A 219 7.33 66.20 -9.10
CA ILE A 219 8.08 65.32 -8.19
C ILE A 219 7.14 64.72 -7.15
N ARG A 220 6.31 65.54 -6.48
CA ARG A 220 5.37 65.07 -5.46
C ARG A 220 4.40 64.03 -6.02
N ARG A 221 3.81 64.31 -7.19
CA ARG A 221 2.88 63.39 -7.87
C ARG A 221 3.53 62.04 -8.19
N ASN A 222 4.75 62.03 -8.73
CA ASN A 222 5.46 60.79 -9.05
C ASN A 222 5.88 60.02 -7.79
N ALA A 223 6.22 60.71 -6.70
CA ALA A 223 6.52 60.07 -5.42
C ALA A 223 5.27 59.41 -4.81
N ASP A 224 4.12 60.08 -4.87
CA ASP A 224 2.83 59.53 -4.45
C ASP A 224 2.44 58.30 -5.30
N GLU A 225 2.73 58.32 -6.60
CA GLU A 225 2.50 57.19 -7.50
C GLU A 225 3.36 55.97 -7.14
N ILE A 226 4.63 56.17 -6.78
CA ILE A 226 5.50 55.10 -6.26
C ILE A 226 4.95 54.54 -4.95
N ASN A 227 4.51 55.39 -4.02
CA ASN A 227 3.91 54.95 -2.75
C ASN A 227 2.65 54.10 -3.00
N ARG A 228 1.79 54.48 -3.95
CA ARG A 228 0.61 53.69 -4.33
C ARG A 228 1.00 52.30 -4.84
N TYR A 229 2.05 52.17 -5.66
CA TYR A 229 2.53 50.86 -6.09
C TYR A 229 3.03 50.02 -4.91
N VAL A 230 3.73 50.63 -3.94
CA VAL A 230 4.19 49.94 -2.72
C VAL A 230 3.02 49.43 -1.87
N GLU A 231 1.98 50.25 -1.69
CA GLU A 231 0.76 49.86 -0.97
C GLU A 231 0.07 48.65 -1.63
N GLN A 232 -0.03 48.65 -2.96
CA GLN A 232 -0.61 47.53 -3.72
C GLN A 232 0.16 46.22 -3.49
N ILE A 233 1.50 46.26 -3.38
CA ILE A 233 2.32 45.07 -3.06
C ILE A 233 2.02 44.57 -1.66
N VAL A 234 2.01 45.46 -0.68
CA VAL A 234 1.78 45.08 0.72
C VAL A 234 0.39 44.47 0.87
N GLN A 235 -0.59 45.00 0.16
CA GLN A 235 -1.93 44.43 0.16
C GLN A 235 -1.99 43.04 -0.50
N ALA A 236 -1.38 42.87 -1.68
CA ALA A 236 -1.30 41.56 -2.35
C ALA A 236 -0.57 40.52 -1.47
N ALA A 237 0.52 40.92 -0.81
CA ALA A 237 1.26 40.04 0.11
C ALA A 237 0.49 39.71 1.40
N ARG A 238 -0.45 40.56 1.84
CA ARG A 238 -1.30 40.33 3.02
C ARG A 238 -2.49 39.43 2.71
N GLU A 239 -3.08 39.55 1.53
CA GLU A 239 -4.22 38.73 1.12
C GLU A 239 -3.84 37.24 1.05
N ASP A 240 -2.61 36.91 0.64
CA ASP A 240 -2.05 35.54 0.71
C ASP A 240 -1.89 35.01 2.15
N PHE A 241 -1.78 35.89 3.16
CA PHE A 241 -1.59 35.54 4.57
C PHE A 241 -2.87 35.49 5.39
N LEU A 242 -4.00 35.96 4.87
CA LEU A 242 -5.29 35.86 5.54
C LEU A 242 -5.79 34.42 5.48
N GLN A 243 -5.24 33.57 6.36
CA GLN A 243 -5.96 32.42 6.87
C GLN A 243 -7.22 32.96 7.54
N MET A 244 -8.31 33.09 6.78
CA MET A 244 -9.61 33.35 7.36
C MET A 244 -9.95 32.15 8.24
N GLU A 245 -9.82 32.31 9.56
CA GLU A 245 -10.43 31.39 10.50
C GLU A 245 -11.95 31.49 10.33
N VAL A 246 -12.48 30.56 9.52
CA VAL A 246 -13.91 30.40 9.34
C VAL A 246 -14.46 29.79 10.63
N HIS A 247 -14.93 30.66 11.53
CA HIS A 247 -15.71 30.23 12.67
C HIS A 247 -17.11 29.85 12.22
N ASN A 248 -17.35 28.55 12.08
CA ASN A 248 -18.70 28.03 11.87
C ASN A 248 -19.54 28.30 13.12
N GLY A 249 -20.56 29.12 13.00
CA GLY A 249 -21.48 29.45 14.07
C GLY A 249 -22.84 29.87 13.52
N GLU A 250 -23.89 29.67 14.32
CA GLU A 250 -25.22 30.15 13.97
C GLU A 250 -25.28 31.66 14.15
N ILE A 251 -25.47 32.39 13.05
CA ILE A 251 -25.66 33.84 13.07
C ILE A 251 -27.06 34.14 12.54
N TYR A 252 -27.82 34.93 13.29
CA TYR A 252 -29.08 35.47 12.82
C TYR A 252 -28.83 36.38 11.61
N LEU A 253 -29.41 36.02 10.47
CA LEU A 253 -29.27 36.76 9.22
C LEU A 253 -29.64 38.25 9.36
N SER A 254 -30.60 38.57 10.23
CA SER A 254 -30.98 39.95 10.55
C SER A 254 -29.79 40.79 11.05
N LYS A 255 -28.95 40.21 11.92
CA LYS A 255 -27.78 40.90 12.49
C LYS A 255 -26.71 41.19 11.46
N VAL A 256 -26.54 40.30 10.48
CA VAL A 256 -25.61 40.48 9.35
C VAL A 256 -26.14 41.60 8.44
N ILE A 257 -27.42 41.53 8.08
CA ILE A 257 -28.04 42.53 7.21
C ILE A 257 -27.98 43.92 7.86
N ASP A 258 -28.26 44.04 9.16
CA ASP A 258 -28.20 45.32 9.87
C ASP A 258 -26.78 45.91 9.88
N SER A 259 -25.73 45.07 10.03
CA SER A 259 -24.33 45.53 10.02
C SER A 259 -23.87 46.07 8.67
N TYR A 260 -24.33 45.47 7.57
CA TYR A 260 -24.04 45.94 6.22
C TYR A 260 -24.97 47.08 5.78
N ALA A 261 -26.22 47.12 6.25
CA ALA A 261 -27.15 48.20 5.96
C ALA A 261 -26.69 49.53 6.56
N HIS A 262 -26.15 49.52 7.78
CA HIS A 262 -25.54 50.71 8.38
C HIS A 262 -24.31 51.22 7.60
N THR A 263 -23.51 50.30 7.05
CA THR A 263 -22.29 50.65 6.28
C THR A 263 -22.64 51.14 4.86
N ALA A 264 -23.64 50.54 4.22
CA ALA A 264 -24.12 50.95 2.89
C ALA A 264 -24.82 52.33 2.89
N SER A 265 -25.49 52.69 3.99
CA SER A 265 -26.11 54.01 4.19
C SER A 265 -25.10 55.17 4.18
N LEU A 266 -23.82 54.92 4.50
CA LEU A 266 -22.79 55.96 4.56
C LEU A 266 -22.13 56.26 3.20
N ASN A 267 -22.20 55.34 2.24
CA ASN A 267 -21.55 55.46 0.92
C ASN A 267 -22.54 55.62 -0.25
N ALA A 268 -23.85 55.50 -0.01
CA ALA A 268 -24.85 55.69 -1.06
C ALA A 268 -25.24 57.17 -1.16
N GLY A 269 -24.51 57.93 -1.97
CA GLY A 269 -24.90 59.26 -2.44
C GLY A 269 -26.21 59.22 -3.24
N GLY A 270 -27.35 59.13 -2.56
CA GLY A 270 -28.68 59.38 -3.12
C GLY A 270 -29.51 58.17 -3.57
N TYR A 271 -29.11 56.92 -3.28
CA TYR A 271 -29.96 55.74 -3.55
C TYR A 271 -30.39 55.03 -2.26
N ILE A 272 -31.70 54.98 -2.02
CA ILE A 272 -32.30 54.19 -0.93
C ILE A 272 -32.45 52.75 -1.44
N ILE A 273 -31.62 51.83 -0.93
CA ILE A 273 -31.78 50.39 -1.18
C ILE A 273 -32.68 49.82 -0.07
N ALA A 274 -33.93 49.50 -0.41
CA ALA A 274 -34.85 48.83 0.49
C ALA A 274 -34.64 47.30 0.41
N ILE A 275 -34.05 46.71 1.45
CA ILE A 275 -33.92 45.24 1.58
C ILE A 275 -35.11 44.73 2.40
N VAL A 276 -36.08 44.08 1.75
CA VAL A 276 -37.22 43.44 2.42
C VAL A 276 -36.93 41.94 2.60
N TYR A 277 -36.86 41.47 3.85
CA TYR A 277 -36.77 40.04 4.17
C TYR A 277 -37.83 39.62 5.19
N LYS A 278 -38.30 38.36 5.10
CA LYS A 278 -39.35 37.80 5.97
C LYS A 278 -38.72 37.10 7.17
N LYS A 279 -39.14 37.46 8.38
CA LYS A 279 -38.45 37.23 9.67
C LYS A 279 -38.46 35.79 10.22
N GLU A 280 -39.08 34.82 9.54
CA GLU A 280 -39.45 33.52 10.16
C GLU A 280 -39.21 32.29 9.26
N ALA A 281 -38.03 32.15 8.66
CA ALA A 281 -37.65 30.89 8.01
C ALA A 281 -36.21 30.49 8.40
N PRO A 282 -35.98 29.29 8.97
CA PRO A 282 -34.63 28.76 9.15
C PRO A 282 -34.03 28.43 7.78
N LEU A 283 -32.96 29.13 7.41
CA LEU A 283 -32.20 28.84 6.19
C LEU A 283 -31.20 27.71 6.49
N CYS A 284 -31.58 26.47 6.23
CA CYS A 284 -30.63 25.36 6.25
C CYS A 284 -29.77 25.42 4.98
N ILE A 285 -28.58 26.03 5.06
CA ILE A 285 -27.57 25.93 4.00
C ILE A 285 -26.78 24.65 4.24
N SER A 286 -27.25 23.53 3.68
CA SER A 286 -26.42 22.33 3.58
C SER A 286 -25.43 22.48 2.43
N HIS A 287 -24.20 22.09 2.74
CA HIS A 287 -22.97 22.19 1.95
C HIS A 287 -23.14 21.78 0.48
N PHE A 288 -23.02 22.73 -0.46
CA PHE A 288 -22.83 22.43 -1.89
C PHE A 288 -21.92 23.47 -2.55
N ILE A 289 -20.68 23.05 -2.84
CA ILE A 289 -19.74 23.78 -3.69
C ILE A 289 -20.17 23.52 -5.14
N TYR A 290 -20.64 24.54 -5.86
CA TYR A 290 -20.83 24.47 -7.31
C TYR A 290 -20.12 25.63 -8.03
N PRO A 291 -19.53 25.37 -9.22
CA PRO A 291 -18.84 26.39 -10.03
C PRO A 291 -19.79 27.46 -10.62
N PRO A 292 -19.25 28.60 -11.11
CA PRO A 292 -19.95 29.89 -11.25
C PRO A 292 -21.16 29.93 -12.21
N TYR A 293 -21.37 28.91 -13.05
CA TYR A 293 -22.46 28.89 -14.04
C TYR A 293 -23.81 28.36 -13.48
N MET A 294 -23.87 27.93 -12.23
CA MET A 294 -25.09 27.36 -11.60
C MET A 294 -25.98 28.37 -10.86
N ILE A 295 -25.61 29.66 -10.77
CA ILE A 295 -26.40 30.70 -10.08
C ILE A 295 -27.82 30.85 -10.66
N LYS A 296 -28.00 30.53 -11.95
CA LYS A 296 -29.32 30.57 -12.62
C LYS A 296 -30.29 29.48 -12.12
N TYR A 297 -29.80 28.37 -11.56
CA TYR A 297 -30.64 27.27 -11.06
C TYR A 297 -31.18 27.50 -9.64
N MET A 298 -30.52 28.34 -8.83
CA MET A 298 -30.95 28.62 -7.45
C MET A 298 -32.25 29.45 -7.40
N TYR A 299 -32.44 30.39 -8.33
CA TYR A 299 -33.72 31.10 -8.52
C TYR A 299 -34.87 30.15 -8.93
N MET A 300 -34.56 29.06 -9.63
CA MET A 300 -35.54 28.10 -10.15
C MET A 300 -35.98 27.07 -9.09
N CYS A 301 -35.12 26.72 -8.12
CA CYS A 301 -35.48 25.85 -7.00
C CYS A 301 -36.45 26.52 -6.02
N ILE A 302 -36.32 27.84 -5.79
CA ILE A 302 -37.20 28.60 -4.89
C ILE A 302 -38.61 28.71 -5.47
N THR A 303 -38.75 28.84 -6.79
CA THR A 303 -40.07 28.93 -7.46
C THR A 303 -40.76 27.57 -7.63
N LYS A 304 -40.01 26.48 -7.84
CA LYS A 304 -40.61 25.14 -8.01
C LYS A 304 -41.08 24.49 -6.71
N ALA A 305 -40.55 24.90 -5.55
CA ALA A 305 -41.04 24.46 -4.24
C ALA A 305 -42.43 25.05 -3.91
N HIS A 306 -42.75 26.24 -4.43
CA HIS A 306 -44.07 26.85 -4.25
C HIS A 306 -45.20 26.15 -5.01
N GLY A 307 -44.91 25.49 -6.13
CA GLY A 307 -45.92 24.80 -6.94
C GLY A 307 -46.35 23.41 -6.46
N ARG A 308 -45.78 22.91 -5.35
CA ARG A 308 -46.12 21.58 -4.79
C ARG A 308 -46.84 21.60 -3.43
N TYR A 309 -47.09 22.79 -2.88
CA TYR A 309 -47.82 22.98 -1.61
C TYR A 309 -49.15 23.73 -1.76
N THR A 310 -49.63 23.90 -2.99
CA THR A 310 -51.01 24.34 -3.26
C THR A 310 -51.72 23.29 -4.12
N SER A 311 -52.16 22.23 -3.46
CA SER A 311 -53.30 21.37 -3.81
C SER A 311 -53.81 20.73 -2.53
#